data_AF-A0AAV6CSN9-F1
#
_entry.id   AF-A0AAV6CSN9-F1
#
_cell.length_a   1.000
_cell.length_b   1.000
_cell.length_c   1.000
_cell.angle_alpha   90.00
_cell.angle_beta   90.00
_cell.angle_gamma   90.00
#
_symmetry.space_group_name_H-M   'P 1'
#
loop_
_entity.id
_entity.type
_entity.pdbx_description
1 polymer ?
#
loop_
_entity_poly.entity_id
_entity_poly.type
_entity_poly.pdbx_seq_one_letter_code
_entity_poly.pdbx_strand_id
1 'polypeptide(L)' 'MRAGTRARHHLSRDGKGRLKIVRYWMMDPDGGVAEPRNEVDGVRWVSLEDAAELLTYPRDRDLLTAFSGQVASSR' A
#
# COMPACT_ATOMS: atom_id res chain seq x y z
N MET A 1 -14.32 1.12 2.31
CA MET A 1 -13.40 0.14 1.68
C MET A 1 -13.64 -1.23 2.28
N ARG A 2 -13.48 -2.32 1.50
CA ARG A 2 -13.49 -3.70 2.01
C ARG A 2 -12.07 -4.28 1.96
N ALA A 3 -11.60 -4.86 3.06
CA ALA A 3 -10.30 -5.51 3.12
C ALA A 3 -10.38 -6.94 2.56
N GLY A 4 -9.48 -7.26 1.62
CA GLY A 4 -9.32 -8.58 1.02
C GLY A 4 -8.05 -9.28 1.48
N THR A 5 -7.26 -9.78 0.53
CA THR A 5 -6.04 -10.54 0.78
C THR A 5 -4.98 -9.74 1.55
N ARG A 6 -4.34 -10.39 2.53
CA ARG A 6 -3.24 -9.84 3.33
C ARG A 6 -1.88 -10.23 2.74
N ALA A 7 -0.97 -9.27 2.58
CA ALA A 7 0.43 -9.56 2.23
C ALA A 7 1.23 -10.06 3.45
N ARG A 8 2.48 -10.47 3.20
CA ARG A 8 3.45 -10.66 4.28
C ARG A 8 3.59 -9.35 5.07
N HIS A 9 3.70 -9.49 6.39
CA HIS A 9 3.93 -8.35 7.27
C HIS A 9 5.41 -7.96 7.26
N HIS A 10 5.69 -6.68 7.47
CA HIS A 10 7.04 -6.17 7.60
C HIS A 10 7.39 -5.94 9.06
N LEU A 11 8.59 -6.38 9.44
CA LEU A 11 9.15 -6.17 10.76
C LEU A 11 10.29 -5.17 10.66
N SER A 12 10.28 -4.16 11.52
CA SER A 12 11.38 -3.21 11.69
C SER A 12 11.54 -2.88 13.17
N ARG A 13 12.55 -2.08 13.52
CA ARG A 13 12.59 -1.39 14.82
C ARG A 13 12.25 0.08 14.61
N ASP A 14 11.60 0.68 15.60
CA ASP A 14 11.40 2.13 15.62
C ASP A 14 12.66 2.86 16.11
N GLY A 15 12.62 4.20 16.15
CA GLY A 15 13.74 5.01 16.64
C GLY A 15 14.10 4.79 18.12
N LYS A 16 13.31 4.02 18.86
CA LYS A 16 13.55 3.64 20.27
C LYS A 16 13.91 2.16 20.42
N GLY A 17 14.18 1.45 19.32
CA GLY A 17 14.58 0.05 19.31
C GLY A 17 13.45 -0.97 19.52
N ARG A 18 12.19 -0.52 19.63
CA ARG A 18 11.02 -1.41 19.85
C ARG A 18 10.62 -2.06 18.54
N LEU A 19 10.12 -3.30 18.60
CA LEU A 19 9.63 -4.02 17.43
C LEU A 19 8.41 -3.28 16.86
N LYS A 20 8.48 -2.93 15.58
CA LYS A 20 7.38 -2.41 14.78
C LYS A 20 6.94 -3.48 13.78
N ILE A 21 5.64 -3.72 13.71
CA ILE A 21 5.03 -4.63 12.74
C ILE A 21 4.09 -3.82 11.86
N VAL A 22 4.29 -3.88 10.54
CA VAL A 22 3.41 -3.26 9.55
C VAL A 22 2.72 -4.38 8.77
N ARG A 23 1.39 -4.31 8.65
CA ARG A 23 0.58 -5.27 7.92
C ARG A 23 -0.12 -4.56 6.77
N TYR A 24 -0.07 -5.16 5.59
CA TYR A 24 -0.63 -4.61 4.37
C TYR A 24 -1.82 -5.46 3.90
N TRP A 25 -2.85 -4.78 3.39
CA TRP A 25 -4.09 -5.36 2.93
C TRP A 25 -4.42 -4.80 1.55
N MET A 26 -4.82 -5.66 0.62
CA MET A 26 -5.49 -5.22 -0.60
C MET A 26 -6.91 -4.78 -0.25
N MET A 27 -7.37 -3.68 -0.84
CA MET A 27 -8.69 -3.14 -0.59
C MET A 27 -9.39 -2.76 -1.89
N ASP A 28 -10.69 -3.03 -1.94
CA ASP A 28 -11.56 -2.50 -2.97
C ASP A 28 -12.17 -1.16 -2.51
N PRO A 29 -12.08 -0.11 -3.34
CA PRO A 29 -12.77 1.15 -3.06
C PRO A 29 -14.29 0.93 -3.21
N ASP A 30 -15.06 1.38 -2.22
CA ASP A 30 -16.53 1.31 -2.19
C ASP A 30 -17.19 2.65 -2.58
N GLY A 31 -16.41 3.58 -3.12
CA GLY A 31 -16.82 4.94 -3.46
C GLY A 31 -16.05 6.01 -2.66
N GLY A 32 -16.44 7.27 -2.85
CA GLY A 32 -15.82 8.43 -2.20
C GLY A 32 -14.73 9.11 -3.02
N VAL A 33 -14.31 10.29 -2.56
CA VAL A 33 -13.24 11.09 -3.18
C VAL A 33 -11.98 10.97 -2.34
N ALA A 34 -10.85 10.75 -3.00
CA ALA A 34 -9.55 10.69 -2.33
C ALA A 34 -9.08 12.10 -2.00
N GLU A 35 -8.98 12.43 -0.72
CA GLU A 35 -8.58 13.74 -0.22
C GLU A 35 -7.46 13.60 0.81
N PRO A 36 -6.45 14.48 0.79
CA PRO A 36 -5.42 14.51 1.82
C PRO A 36 -6.02 14.82 3.20
N ARG A 37 -5.56 14.11 4.23
CA ARG A 37 -6.02 14.25 5.61
C ARG A 37 -4.88 13.94 6.58
N ASN A 38 -4.89 14.58 7.75
CA ASN A 38 -3.89 14.39 8.82
C ASN A 38 -2.45 14.64 8.33
N GLU A 39 -1.53 13.70 8.58
CA GLU A 39 -0.08 13.74 8.28
C GLU A 39 0.26 13.45 6.80
N VAL A 40 -0.70 13.59 5.87
CA VAL A 40 -0.51 13.29 4.44
C VAL A 40 -0.71 14.57 3.61
N ASP A 41 0.36 14.98 2.92
CA ASP A 41 0.38 16.22 2.13
C ASP A 41 -0.44 16.15 0.83
N GLY A 42 -0.65 14.95 0.28
CA GLY A 42 -1.34 14.77 -1.00
C GLY A 42 -1.80 13.34 -1.22
N VAL A 43 -2.92 13.18 -1.93
CA VAL A 43 -3.48 11.87 -2.30
C VAL A 43 -3.94 11.93 -3.75
N ARG A 44 -3.62 10.88 -4.51
CA ARG A 44 -4.09 10.70 -5.88
C ARG A 44 -4.17 9.23 -6.26
N TRP A 45 -5.09 8.91 -7.16
CA TRP A 45 -5.11 7.64 -7.87
C TRP A 45 -4.16 7.70 -9.06
N VAL A 46 -3.40 6.63 -9.28
CA VAL A 46 -2.39 6.54 -10.34
C VAL A 46 -2.41 5.13 -10.95
N SER A 47 -1.81 4.98 -12.13
CA SER A 47 -1.57 3.65 -12.71
C SER A 47 -0.58 2.84 -11.86
N LEU A 48 -0.54 1.52 -12.08
CA LEU A 48 0.42 0.66 -11.36
C LEU A 48 1.87 1.00 -11.78
N GLU A 49 2.04 1.36 -13.05
CA GLU A 49 3.31 1.77 -13.64
C GLU A 49 3.82 3.06 -12.98
N ASP A 50 2.98 4.10 -12.92
CA ASP A 50 3.33 5.35 -12.26
C ASP A 50 3.62 5.13 -10.77
N ALA A 51 2.84 4.29 -10.10
CA ALA A 51 3.07 3.97 -8.69
C ALA A 51 4.46 3.35 -8.47
N ALA A 52 4.91 2.47 -9.37
CA ALA A 52 6.23 1.84 -9.27
C ALA A 52 7.38 2.86 -9.35
N GLU A 53 7.21 3.91 -10.16
CA GLU A 53 8.18 5.01 -10.28
C GLU A 53 8.18 5.95 -9.07
N LEU A 54 7.00 6.21 -8.50
CA LEU A 54 6.82 7.17 -7.40
C LEU A 54 7.23 6.63 -6.03
N LEU A 55 7.04 5.34 -5.79
CA LEU A 55 7.39 4.71 -4.53
C LEU A 55 8.91 4.77 -4.32
N THR A 56 9.34 5.30 -3.18
CA THR A 56 10.77 5.45 -2.86
C THR A 56 11.32 4.31 -2.01
N TYR A 57 10.47 3.64 -1.22
CA TYR A 57 10.88 2.50 -0.41
C TYR A 57 10.84 1.20 -1.21
N PRO A 58 11.96 0.46 -1.31
CA PRO A 58 12.03 -0.79 -2.07
C PRO A 58 10.95 -1.80 -1.67
N ARG A 59 10.67 -1.93 -0.37
CA ARG A 59 9.62 -2.80 0.16
C ARG A 59 8.23 -2.48 -0.40
N ASP A 60 7.92 -1.20 -0.57
CA ASP A 60 6.59 -0.83 -1.05
C ASP A 60 6.45 -1.16 -2.55
N ARG A 61 7.55 -1.11 -3.32
CA ARG A 61 7.61 -1.63 -4.70
C ARG A 61 7.45 -3.16 -4.75
N ASP A 62 8.07 -3.88 -3.80
CA ASP A 62 7.89 -5.34 -3.68
C ASP A 62 6.43 -5.71 -3.41
N LEU A 63 5.75 -4.92 -2.56
CA LEU A 63 4.32 -5.10 -2.27
C LEU A 63 3.45 -4.81 -3.48
N LEU A 64 3.72 -3.71 -4.20
CA LEU A 64 3.02 -3.38 -5.43
C LEU A 64 3.13 -4.51 -6.46
N THR A 65 4.33 -5.07 -6.63
CA THR A 65 4.57 -6.21 -7.52
C THR A 65 3.78 -7.44 -7.07
N ALA A 66 3.82 -7.79 -5.78
CA ALA A 66 3.12 -8.96 -5.25
C ALA A 66 1.59 -8.88 -5.44
N PHE A 67 1.02 -7.68 -5.39
CA PHE A 67 -0.42 -7.48 -5.51
C PHE A 67 -0.91 -7.20 -6.94
N SER A 68 -0.05 -6.68 -7.83
CA SER A 68 -0.42 -6.44 -9.23
C SER A 68 -0.95 -7.70 -9.94
N GLY A 69 -0.34 -8.86 -9.68
CA GLY A 69 -0.81 -10.15 -10.20
C GLY A 69 -2.18 -10.58 -9.67
N GLN A 70 -2.59 -10.11 -8.48
CA GLN A 70 -3.92 -10.37 -7.93
C GLN A 70 -4.99 -9.45 -8.53
N VAL A 71 -4.66 -8.19 -8.82
CA VAL A 71 -5.58 -7.25 -9.49
C VAL A 71 -5.96 -7.76 -10.88
N ALA A 72 -5.00 -8.32 -11.63
CA ALA A 72 -5.26 -8.91 -12.95
C ALA A 72 -6.16 -10.16 -12.88
N SER A 73 -6.17 -10.88 -11.75
CA SER A 73 -6.91 -12.12 -11.57
C SER A 73 -8.30 -11.93 -10.94
N SER A 74 -8.60 -10.73 -10.44
CA SER A 74 -9.86 -10.38 -9.79
C SER A 74 -10.83 -9.61 -10.71
N ARG A 75 -10.47 -9.46 -11.99
CA ARG A 75 -11.19 -8.68 -13.00
C ARG A 75 -11.79 -9.57 -14.07
#